data_AF-A0A1C5X8F0-F1
#
_entry.id   AF-A0A1C5X8F0-F1
#
_cell.length_a   1.000
_cell.length_b   1.000
_cell.length_c   1.000
_cell.angle_alpha   90.00
_cell.angle_beta   90.00
_cell.angle_gamma   90.00
#
_symmetry.space_group_name_H-M   'P 1'
#
loop_
_entity.id
_entity.type
_entity.pdbx_description
1 polymer ?
#
loop_
_entity_poly.entity_id
_entity_poly.type
_entity_poly.pdbx_seq_one_letter_code
_entity_poly.pdbx_strand_id
1 'polypeptide(L)'
;MERSSHERMREIEIFGIPALFSPNRIKEKDVYPGLHHYEIMSGPVFPDSPRHLTADAGEKFLGTVLSPVKTHLTSDGQREIEPGDLFLDIEAGEYTPAEFEEKYLSPNYDPQAERYGKTD
;
A
#
# COMPACT_ATOMS: atom_id res chain seq x y z
N MET A 1 -21.40 -9.75 -11.06
CA MET A 1 -20.91 -9.09 -9.83
C MET A 1 -19.55 -8.52 -10.17
N GLU A 2 -19.53 -7.30 -10.70
CA GLU A 2 -18.29 -6.60 -11.01
C GLU A 2 -17.51 -6.36 -9.72
N ARG A 3 -16.26 -6.82 -9.73
CA ARG A 3 -15.32 -6.73 -8.63
C ARG A 3 -14.87 -5.28 -8.54
N SER A 4 -14.91 -4.69 -7.35
CA SER A 4 -14.37 -3.36 -7.05
C SER A 4 -12.83 -3.23 -7.25
N SER A 5 -12.18 -4.23 -7.83
CA SER A 5 -10.72 -4.32 -8.07
C SER A 5 -10.18 -3.41 -9.17
N HIS A 6 -10.87 -2.32 -9.53
CA HIS A 6 -10.49 -1.43 -10.63
C HIS A 6 -10.04 -0.04 -10.17
N GLU A 7 -10.12 0.29 -8.88
CA GLU A 7 -9.62 1.59 -8.42
C GLU A 7 -8.09 1.59 -8.51
N ARG A 8 -7.56 2.51 -9.31
CA ARG A 8 -6.11 2.73 -9.39
C ARG A 8 -5.69 3.48 -8.13
N MET A 9 -4.65 2.97 -7.50
CA MET A 9 -4.09 3.49 -6.27
C MET A 9 -2.65 3.91 -6.56
N ARG A 10 -2.20 4.97 -5.90
CA ARG A 10 -0.82 5.44 -6.08
C ARG A 10 0.14 4.43 -5.48
N GLU A 11 1.17 4.04 -6.23
CA GLU A 11 2.27 3.29 -5.64
C GLU A 11 3.10 4.23 -4.77
N ILE A 12 3.30 3.83 -3.53
CA ILE A 12 4.03 4.53 -2.49
C ILE A 12 5.05 3.57 -1.89
N GLU A 13 6.00 4.09 -1.12
CA GLU A 13 6.89 3.27 -0.31
C GLU A 13 6.62 3.55 1.16
N ILE A 14 6.42 2.50 1.96
CA ILE A 14 6.27 2.60 3.41
C ILE A 14 7.14 1.56 4.11
N PHE A 15 7.98 2.00 5.07
CA PHE A 15 8.98 1.17 5.75
C PHE A 15 9.98 0.49 4.80
N GLY A 16 10.28 1.12 3.66
CA GLY A 16 11.09 0.54 2.59
C GLY A 16 10.40 -0.59 1.82
N ILE A 17 9.08 -0.70 1.94
CA ILE A 17 8.26 -1.70 1.25
C ILE A 17 7.33 -0.96 0.27
N PRO A 18 7.30 -1.36 -1.01
CA PRO A 18 6.34 -0.80 -1.95
C PRO A 18 4.92 -1.19 -1.52
N ALA A 19 4.00 -0.24 -1.60
CA ALA A 19 2.61 -0.40 -1.22
C ALA A 19 1.71 0.48 -2.09
N LEU A 20 0.42 0.19 -2.11
CA LEU A 20 -0.57 1.04 -2.76
C LEU A 20 -1.25 1.95 -1.74
N PHE A 21 -1.39 3.22 -2.08
CA PHE A 21 -2.10 4.23 -1.31
C PHE A 21 -3.39 4.67 -2.00
N SER A 22 -4.48 4.64 -1.25
CA SER A 22 -5.74 5.27 -1.64
C SER A 22 -6.16 6.31 -0.60
N PRO A 23 -6.54 7.54 -1.01
CA PRO A 23 -7.14 8.51 -0.10
C PRO A 23 -8.54 8.07 0.37
N ASN A 24 -9.17 7.11 -0.30
CA ASN A 24 -10.48 6.58 0.07
C ASN A 24 -10.35 5.42 1.06
N ARG A 25 -11.35 5.28 1.94
CA ARG A 25 -11.44 4.14 2.85
C ARG A 25 -11.91 2.91 2.09
N ILE A 26 -11.02 1.94 1.94
CA ILE A 26 -11.35 0.67 1.29
C ILE A 26 -11.92 -0.24 2.37
N LYS A 27 -13.05 -0.88 2.07
CA LYS A 27 -13.66 -1.80 3.04
C LYS A 27 -12.88 -3.11 3.01
N GLU A 28 -12.68 -3.73 4.16
CA GLU A 28 -11.99 -5.03 4.31
C GLU A 28 -12.58 -6.15 3.42
N LYS A 29 -13.85 -6.00 3.00
CA LYS A 29 -14.53 -6.90 2.06
C LYS A 29 -14.10 -6.76 0.59
N ASP A 30 -13.34 -5.73 0.26
CA ASP A 30 -12.55 -5.66 -0.98
C ASP A 30 -11.30 -6.52 -0.74
N VAL A 31 -11.51 -7.84 -0.83
CA VAL A 31 -10.48 -8.83 -0.55
C VAL A 31 -9.51 -8.87 -1.73
N TYR A 32 -8.33 -8.28 -1.57
CA TYR A 32 -7.20 -8.44 -2.48
C TYR A 32 -6.37 -9.64 -2.01
N PRO A 33 -6.46 -10.80 -2.68
CA PRO A 33 -5.89 -12.05 -2.18
C PRO A 33 -4.36 -12.04 -2.19
N GLY A 34 -3.75 -11.60 -1.09
CA GLY A 34 -2.30 -11.56 -0.93
C GLY A 34 -1.78 -10.20 -0.48
N LEU A 35 -2.60 -9.15 -0.55
CA LEU A 35 -2.28 -7.84 0.00
C LEU A 35 -2.83 -7.69 1.41
N HIS A 36 -2.03 -7.07 2.27
CA HIS A 36 -2.37 -6.72 3.63
C HIS A 36 -2.90 -5.29 3.66
N HIS A 37 -4.12 -5.15 4.19
CA HIS A 37 -4.79 -3.88 4.37
C HIS A 37 -4.37 -3.20 5.67
N TYR A 38 -4.00 -1.93 5.57
CA TYR A 38 -3.67 -1.04 6.67
C TYR A 38 -4.26 0.35 6.42
N GLU A 39 -4.40 1.14 7.47
CA GLU A 39 -4.86 2.52 7.41
C GLU A 39 -3.79 3.45 8.01
N ILE A 40 -3.64 4.62 7.38
CA ILE A 40 -2.81 5.69 7.89
C ILE A 40 -3.65 6.54 8.84
N MET A 41 -3.11 6.77 10.01
CA MET A 41 -3.69 7.57 11.07
C MET A 41 -2.92 8.88 11.25
N SER A 42 -3.65 9.98 11.38
CA SER A 42 -3.09 11.29 11.66
C SER A 42 -2.55 11.43 13.08
N GLY A 43 -1.51 12.25 13.22
CA GLY A 43 -0.97 12.61 14.53
C GLY A 43 -1.89 13.56 15.31
N PRO A 44 -1.83 13.57 16.65
CA PRO A 44 -2.64 14.51 17.46
C PRO A 44 -2.23 15.99 17.28
N VAL A 45 -1.00 16.23 16.80
CA VAL A 45 -0.43 17.58 16.62
C VAL A 45 -0.74 18.14 15.23
N PHE A 46 -0.73 17.29 14.20
CA PHE A 46 -0.94 17.67 12.82
C PHE A 46 -1.95 16.72 12.17
N PRO A 47 -3.20 17.17 11.94
CA PRO A 47 -4.26 16.31 11.44
C PRO A 47 -4.00 15.83 10.00
N ASP A 48 -3.17 16.52 9.22
CA ASP A 48 -2.77 16.12 7.86
C ASP A 48 -1.47 15.31 7.80
N SER A 49 -0.80 15.08 8.95
CA SER A 49 0.48 14.37 8.96
C SER A 49 0.27 12.87 9.22
N PRO A 50 0.70 11.98 8.31
CA PRO A 50 0.73 10.55 8.57
C PRO A 50 1.68 10.28 9.73
N ARG A 51 1.18 9.65 10.80
CA ARG A 51 1.99 9.41 12.01
C ARG A 51 2.00 7.95 12.44
N HIS A 52 0.90 7.24 12.23
CA HIS A 52 0.83 5.82 12.56
C HIS A 52 0.20 5.03 11.42
N LEU A 53 0.68 3.81 11.20
CA LEU A 53 0.03 2.79 10.41
C LEU A 53 -0.70 1.84 11.37
N THR A 54 -1.98 1.59 11.14
CA THR A 54 -2.83 0.75 12.00
C THR A 54 -3.72 -0.14 11.12
N ALA A 55 -4.38 -1.14 11.71
CA ALA A 55 -5.42 -1.90 11.01
C ALA A 55 -6.72 -1.10 10.85
N ASP A 56 -7.05 -0.26 11.85
CA ASP A 56 -8.20 0.66 11.83
C ASP A 56 -7.80 1.99 12.48
N ALA A 57 -7.91 3.09 11.73
CA ALA A 57 -7.59 4.46 12.12
C ALA A 57 -8.81 5.23 12.65
N GLY A 58 -10.01 4.66 12.55
CA GLY A 58 -11.26 5.26 13.03
C GLY A 58 -11.49 6.67 12.49
N GLU A 59 -11.68 7.63 13.41
CA GLU A 59 -11.95 9.05 13.09
C GLU A 59 -10.71 9.80 12.58
N LYS A 60 -9.50 9.25 12.75
CA LYS A 60 -8.23 9.87 12.35
C LYS A 60 -7.67 9.31 11.05
N PHE A 61 -8.53 8.70 10.25
CA PHE A 61 -8.20 8.11 8.96
C PHE A 61 -7.68 9.18 7.98
N LEU A 62 -6.52 8.92 7.38
CA LEU A 62 -5.92 9.72 6.33
C LEU A 62 -5.89 9.02 4.97
N GLY A 63 -5.89 7.70 4.97
CA GLY A 63 -5.83 6.91 3.75
C GLY A 63 -5.64 5.44 4.03
N THR A 64 -5.88 4.64 3.00
CA THR A 64 -5.69 3.19 3.01
C THR A 64 -4.35 2.85 2.37
N VAL A 65 -3.67 1.86 2.94
CA VAL A 65 -2.42 1.31 2.44
C VAL A 65 -2.57 -0.19 2.23
N LEU A 66 -2.27 -0.67 1.03
CA LEU A 66 -2.21 -2.10 0.71
C LEU A 66 -0.76 -2.50 0.50
N SER A 67 -0.25 -3.38 1.36
CA SER A 67 1.14 -3.84 1.29
C SER A 67 1.18 -5.33 0.89
N PRO A 68 2.10 -5.74 0.00
CA PRO A 68 2.28 -7.16 -0.32
C PRO A 68 2.95 -7.92 0.84
N VAL A 69 3.61 -7.20 1.73
CA VAL A 69 4.28 -7.75 2.91
C VAL A 69 3.51 -7.36 4.17
N LYS A 70 3.35 -8.32 5.08
CA LYS A 70 2.74 -8.07 6.38
C LYS A 70 3.64 -7.14 7.21
N THR A 71 3.18 -5.92 7.42
CA THR A 71 3.83 -4.97 8.31
C THR A 71 3.66 -5.42 9.76
N HIS A 72 4.77 -5.49 10.49
CA HIS A 72 4.77 -5.76 11.92
C HIS A 72 4.26 -4.55 12.70
N LEU A 73 3.03 -4.63 13.20
CA LEU A 73 2.46 -3.64 14.11
C LEU A 73 2.92 -3.92 15.54
N THR A 74 2.96 -2.89 16.39
CA THR A 74 3.26 -3.06 17.82
C THR A 74 2.12 -3.79 18.55
N SER A 75 2.31 -4.09 19.85
CA SER A 75 1.27 -4.72 20.69
C SER A 75 -0.04 -3.93 20.76
N ASP A 76 0.02 -2.63 20.51
CA ASP A 76 -1.14 -1.74 20.49
C ASP A 76 -1.87 -1.75 19.13
N GLY A 77 -1.39 -2.52 18.15
CA GLY A 77 -2.00 -2.60 16.81
C GLY A 77 -1.67 -1.42 15.91
N GLN A 78 -0.69 -0.60 16.29
CA GLN A 78 -0.20 0.54 15.51
C GLN A 78 1.32 0.48 15.32
N ARG A 79 1.84 1.13 14.29
CA ARG A 79 3.26 1.30 14.02
C ARG A 79 3.53 2.77 13.73
N GLU A 80 4.49 3.38 14.42
CA GLU A 80 4.88 4.76 14.14
C GLU A 80 5.53 4.85 12.74
N ILE A 81 5.18 5.90 12.00
CA ILE A 81 5.75 6.26 10.71
C ILE A 81 6.70 7.42 10.97
N GLU A 82 8.00 7.20 10.87
CA GLU A 82 9.01 8.25 11.03
C GLU A 82 9.18 9.05 9.72
N PRO A 83 9.67 10.30 9.78
CA PRO A 83 10.05 11.02 8.57
C PRO A 83 11.14 10.26 7.81
N GLY A 84 10.80 9.81 6.60
CA GLY A 84 11.65 8.93 5.77
C GLY A 84 11.22 7.47 5.74
N ASP A 85 10.21 7.07 6.53
CA ASP A 85 9.56 5.76 6.35
C ASP A 85 8.51 5.78 5.26
N LEU A 86 7.87 6.93 5.00
CA LEU A 86 6.77 7.06 4.03
C LEU A 86 7.14 8.01 2.89
N PHE A 87 7.10 7.48 1.68
CA PHE A 87 7.28 8.22 0.43
C PHE A 87 6.03 8.07 -0.44
N LEU A 88 5.23 9.12 -0.52
CA LEU A 88 4.01 9.15 -1.34
C LEU A 88 4.27 9.43 -2.83
N ASP A 89 5.45 9.96 -3.14
CA ASP A 89 5.83 10.42 -4.48
C ASP A 89 7.14 9.73 -4.87
N ILE A 90 7.03 8.51 -5.40
CA ILE A 90 8.16 7.69 -5.86
C ILE A 90 8.19 7.59 -7.41
N GLU A 91 7.42 8.45 -8.10
CA GLU A 91 7.27 8.46 -9.57
C GLU A 91 6.85 7.11 -10.19
N ALA A 92 6.38 6.16 -9.36
CA ALA A 92 6.06 4.81 -9.80
C ALA A 92 4.71 4.71 -10.53
N GLY A 93 3.84 5.71 -10.40
CA GLY A 93 2.53 5.77 -11.05
C GLY A 93 1.39 5.21 -10.20
N GLU A 94 0.29 4.85 -10.87
CA GLU A 94 -0.92 4.33 -10.23
C GLU A 94 -1.24 2.92 -10.77
N TYR A 95 -1.47 1.98 -9.87
CA TYR A 95 -1.77 0.58 -10.20
C TYR A 95 -3.03 0.13 -9.49
N THR A 96 -3.72 -0.83 -10.11
CA THR A 96 -4.77 -1.58 -9.39
C THR A 96 -4.13 -2.57 -8.42
N PRO A 97 -4.84 -2.96 -7.34
CA PRO A 97 -4.38 -4.01 -6.43
C PRO A 97 -3.99 -5.31 -7.13
N ALA A 98 -4.70 -5.68 -8.20
CA ALA A 98 -4.38 -6.85 -9.00
C ALA A 98 -3.05 -6.70 -9.76
N GLU A 99 -2.83 -5.56 -10.45
CA GLU A 99 -1.56 -5.31 -11.16
C GLU A 99 -0.37 -5.28 -10.20
N PHE A 100 -0.57 -4.68 -9.02
CA PHE A 100 0.46 -4.60 -8.00
C PHE A 100 0.76 -5.98 -7.37
N GLU A 101 -0.28 -6.77 -7.07
CA GLU A 101 -0.12 -8.17 -6.65
C GLU A 101 0.64 -8.96 -7.72
N GLU A 102 0.29 -8.84 -9.00
CA GLU A 102 0.98 -9.54 -10.07
C GLU A 102 2.46 -9.11 -10.19
N LYS A 103 2.77 -7.83 -9.94
CA LYS A 103 4.12 -7.28 -10.00
C LYS A 103 5.01 -7.74 -8.83
N TYR A 104 4.46 -7.83 -7.61
CA TYR A 104 5.26 -8.09 -6.41
C TYR A 104 5.08 -9.48 -5.80
N LEU A 105 3.97 -10.17 -6.07
CA LEU A 105 3.60 -11.46 -5.47
C LEU A 105 3.50 -12.60 -6.49
N SER A 106 3.53 -12.33 -7.80
CA SER A 106 3.54 -13.42 -8.79
C SER A 106 4.84 -14.24 -8.68
N PRO A 107 4.74 -15.59 -8.58
CA PRO A 107 5.91 -16.48 -8.61
C PRO A 107 6.65 -16.46 -9.97
N ASN A 108 6.03 -15.86 -10.99
CA ASN A 108 6.56 -15.69 -12.33
C ASN A 108 7.17 -14.30 -12.57
N TYR A 109 7.35 -13.49 -11.51
CA TYR A 109 8.06 -12.22 -11.59
C TYR A 109 9.54 -12.51 -11.87
N ASP A 110 9.91 -12.40 -13.14
CA ASP A 110 11.28 -12.51 -13.60
C ASP A 110 11.82 -11.10 -13.83
N PRO A 111 12.61 -10.52 -12.89
CA PRO A 111 13.19 -9.19 -13.06
C PRO A 111 14.19 -9.11 -14.24
N GLN A 112 14.48 -10.23 -14.94
CA GLN A 112 15.25 -10.22 -16.18
C GLN A 112 14.38 -10.16 -17.45
N ALA A 113 13.07 -10.47 -17.37
CA ALA A 113 12.19 -10.43 -18.55
C ALA A 113 12.02 -9.02 -19.12
N GLU A 114 12.06 -7.97 -18.28
CA GLU A 114 12.07 -6.58 -18.73
C GLU A 114 13.42 -6.13 -19.31
N ARG A 115 14.51 -6.89 -19.09
CA ARG A 115 15.86 -6.56 -19.57
C ARG A 115 16.24 -7.23 -20.89
N TYR A 116 15.52 -8.28 -21.28
CA TYR A 116 15.78 -9.05 -22.50
C TYR A 116 14.63 -9.00 -23.51
N GLY A 117 13.91 -7.86 -23.56
CA GLY A 117 13.13 -7.50 -24.73
C GLY A 117 14.04 -6.92 -25.82
N LYS A 118 14.80 -7.77 -26.52
CA LYS A 118 15.09 -7.69 -27.97
C LYS A 118 16.09 -8.78 -28.35
N THR A 119 15.55 -9.93 -28.74
CA THR A 119 16.21 -10.79 -29.72
C THR A 119 16.00 -10.14 -31.08
N ASP A 120 17.07 -9.70 -31.73
CA ASP A 120 17.21 -9.74 -33.18
C ASP A 120 18.42 -10.63 -33.48
#